data_AF-A0A669B022-F1
#
_entry.id   AF-A0A669B022-F1
#
_cell.length_a   1.000
_cell.length_b   1.000
_cell.length_c   1.000
_cell.angle_alpha   90.00
_cell.angle_beta   90.00
_cell.angle_gamma   90.00
#
_symmetry.space_group_name_H-M   'P 1'
#
loop_
_entity.id
_entity.type
_entity.pdbx_description
1 polymer ?
#
loop_
_entity_poly.entity_id
_entity_poly.type
_entity_poly.pdbx_seq_one_letter_code
_entity_poly.pdbx_strand_id
1 'polypeptide(L)'
;MSRSAKKNGIPDRWLDYSPVGRRLRGTRFIAFKVPLKQSLNRQLPRSDVFGPWELLDAVSSEEEELGLIIDLTFTTRYYRLEDIPRSLLCVKIFTRGHEVPSDDTILSFKRAVCSFLRENKENDKLIGVHCTHGLNRTGYLICRYLIDVDRMDPREAVQLFNSSRGHAIERQNYLHDLQHGRMRSNEGMEEVEQEPMRGQAVHRPLSSLPSDDCDQKRHAHAQNSRYHRPTRGGNVHRHHRPPQHDFLPPPPPSLNPYRWTRPQADNQWRRPPHLEDSRVGNPQWRPGAATLDTWRAPPPPPILPHYSPRWTAEGCGVPEEEWARPKMRHRDSRHTHRGRASGYDY
;
A
#
# COMPACT_ATOMS: atom_id res chain seq x y z
N MET A 1 20.64 22.27 13.26
CA MET A 1 20.86 20.82 13.42
C MET A 1 20.85 20.14 12.06
N SER A 2 21.84 19.30 11.79
CA SER A 2 22.21 18.77 10.47
C SER A 2 21.12 17.90 9.80
N ARG A 3 20.81 18.18 8.52
CA ARG A 3 19.84 17.47 7.66
C ARG A 3 20.22 16.02 7.31
N SER A 4 21.34 15.49 7.82
CA SER A 4 21.88 14.18 7.42
C SER A 4 21.33 12.98 8.20
N ALA A 5 20.66 13.17 9.34
CA ALA A 5 20.21 12.06 10.20
C ALA A 5 18.89 11.38 9.78
N LYS A 6 18.16 11.90 8.78
CA LYS A 6 16.75 11.50 8.52
C LYS A 6 16.54 10.35 7.52
N LYS A 7 17.59 9.80 6.89
CA LYS A 7 17.38 8.80 5.82
C LYS A 7 16.79 7.46 6.30
N ASN A 8 16.97 7.12 7.58
CA ASN A 8 16.56 5.83 8.16
C ASN A 8 15.51 5.94 9.28
N GLY A 9 14.88 7.10 9.43
CA GLY A 9 13.83 7.32 10.42
C GLY A 9 12.43 7.01 9.90
N ILE A 10 11.50 6.91 10.84
CA ILE A 10 10.05 6.89 10.59
C ILE A 10 9.67 8.12 9.76
N PRO A 11 8.86 7.96 8.69
CA PRO A 11 8.44 9.10 7.89
C PRO A 11 7.69 10.14 8.72
N ASP A 12 7.89 11.41 8.37
CA ASP A 12 7.25 12.54 9.04
C ASP A 12 5.72 12.41 9.04
N ARG A 13 5.08 12.75 10.15
CA ARG A 13 3.63 12.60 10.41
C ARG A 13 3.06 11.19 10.21
N TRP A 14 3.88 10.13 10.09
CA TRP A 14 3.36 8.79 9.83
C TRP A 14 2.52 8.22 10.99
N LEU A 15 2.81 8.65 12.21
CA LEU A 15 2.04 8.27 13.41
C LEU A 15 0.69 8.97 13.49
N ASP A 16 0.54 10.12 12.82
CA ASP A 16 -0.68 10.93 12.85
C ASP A 16 -1.85 10.29 12.08
N TYR A 17 -1.58 9.28 11.24
CA TYR A 17 -2.58 8.61 10.42
C TYR A 17 -2.82 7.18 10.88
N SER A 18 -4.10 6.78 10.86
CA SER A 18 -4.51 5.41 11.14
C SER A 18 -3.84 4.44 10.16
N PRO A 19 -3.47 3.22 10.59
CA PRO A 19 -2.73 2.28 9.74
C PRO A 19 -3.47 1.86 8.49
N VAL A 20 -4.72 1.39 8.64
CA VAL A 20 -5.56 0.86 7.56
C VAL A 20 -6.90 1.59 7.59
N GLY A 21 -7.44 1.91 6.42
CA GLY A 21 -8.84 2.30 6.25
C GLY A 21 -9.75 1.08 6.14
N ARG A 22 -11.00 1.29 5.78
CA ARG A 22 -11.95 0.24 5.41
C ARG A 22 -11.95 0.02 3.91
N ARG A 23 -12.48 -1.12 3.47
CA ARG A 23 -12.84 -1.35 2.07
C ARG A 23 -13.74 -0.21 1.58
N LEU A 24 -13.43 0.35 0.42
CA LEU A 24 -14.30 1.31 -0.25
C LEU A 24 -15.51 0.55 -0.78
N ARG A 25 -16.68 0.79 -0.16
CA ARG A 25 -17.93 0.08 -0.49
C ARG A 25 -18.22 0.11 -1.98
N GLY A 26 -18.65 -1.03 -2.52
CA GLY A 26 -18.93 -1.20 -3.94
C GLY A 26 -17.68 -1.30 -4.82
N THR A 27 -16.49 -1.36 -4.24
CA THR A 27 -15.22 -1.54 -4.96
C THR A 27 -14.38 -2.65 -4.31
N ARG A 28 -13.28 -3.03 -4.94
CA ARG A 28 -12.25 -3.89 -4.33
C ARG A 28 -11.03 -3.10 -3.86
N PHE A 29 -11.18 -1.81 -3.57
CA PHE A 29 -10.06 -0.99 -3.05
C PHE A 29 -10.05 -0.94 -1.52
N ILE A 30 -8.84 -1.00 -0.96
CA ILE A 30 -8.56 -0.63 0.43
C ILE A 30 -7.30 0.23 0.50
N ALA A 31 -7.33 1.27 1.32
CA ALA A 31 -6.23 2.22 1.45
C ALA A 31 -5.58 2.14 2.83
N PHE A 32 -4.25 2.18 2.88
CA PHE A 32 -3.47 2.13 4.13
C PHE A 32 -2.22 2.98 4.03
N LYS A 33 -1.63 3.36 5.18
CA LYS A 33 -0.31 4.01 5.21
C LYS A 33 0.79 3.01 4.88
N VAL A 34 2.01 3.45 4.61
CA VAL A 34 3.08 2.50 4.25
C VAL A 34 3.37 1.54 5.43
N PRO A 35 3.32 0.21 5.25
CA PRO A 35 3.84 -0.73 6.23
C PRO A 35 5.36 -0.58 6.30
N LEU A 36 5.95 -0.64 7.49
CA LEU A 36 7.38 -0.48 7.68
C LEU A 36 8.06 -1.83 7.93
N LYS A 37 9.26 -2.01 7.38
CA LYS A 37 10.10 -3.18 7.66
C LYS A 37 10.53 -3.23 9.12
N GLN A 38 10.94 -4.41 9.56
CA GLN A 38 11.26 -4.66 10.97
C GLN A 38 12.31 -3.71 11.56
N SER A 39 13.32 -3.32 10.80
CA SER A 39 14.36 -2.39 11.27
C SER A 39 13.84 -0.97 11.55
N LEU A 40 12.76 -0.55 10.89
CA LEU A 40 12.08 0.72 11.19
C LEU A 40 11.11 0.52 12.35
N ASN A 41 10.33 -0.56 12.37
CA ASN A 41 9.39 -0.86 13.46
C ASN A 41 10.06 -0.99 14.83
N ARG A 42 11.32 -1.42 14.90
CA ARG A 42 12.11 -1.43 16.16
C ARG A 42 12.30 -0.04 16.81
N GLN A 43 12.04 1.04 16.08
CA GLN A 43 12.11 2.42 16.59
C GLN A 43 10.78 2.86 17.22
N LEU A 44 9.72 2.06 17.08
CA LEU A 44 8.36 2.37 17.53
C LEU A 44 8.00 1.59 18.79
N PRO A 45 7.13 2.15 19.65
CA PRO A 45 6.48 1.35 20.68
C PRO A 45 5.59 0.27 20.05
N ARG A 46 5.35 -0.83 20.78
CA ARG A 46 4.59 -1.99 20.27
C ARG A 46 3.20 -1.62 19.73
N SER A 47 2.54 -0.63 20.33
CA SER A 47 1.22 -0.15 19.92
C SER A 47 1.19 0.48 18.53
N ASP A 48 2.34 1.00 18.07
CA ASP A 48 2.43 1.80 16.85
C ASP A 48 3.10 1.03 15.70
N VAL A 49 3.55 -0.20 15.97
CA VAL A 49 4.12 -1.10 14.98
C VAL A 49 3.09 -1.37 13.89
N PHE A 50 3.50 -1.15 12.65
CA PHE A 50 2.68 -1.50 11.49
C PHE A 50 3.58 -1.93 10.35
N GLY A 51 3.75 -3.24 10.21
CA GLY A 51 4.44 -3.89 9.11
C GLY A 51 3.49 -4.64 8.18
N PRO A 52 4.04 -5.37 7.20
CA PRO A 52 3.24 -6.14 6.24
C PRO A 52 2.37 -7.23 6.87
N TRP A 53 2.78 -7.75 8.03
CA TRP A 53 2.04 -8.76 8.76
C TRP A 53 0.88 -8.15 9.57
N GLU A 54 1.10 -7.00 10.19
CA GLU A 54 0.03 -6.24 10.86
C GLU A 54 -1.02 -5.74 9.84
N LEU A 55 -0.60 -5.42 8.62
CA LEU A 55 -1.53 -5.15 7.51
C LEU A 55 -2.41 -6.36 7.20
N LEU A 56 -1.82 -7.56 7.07
CA LEU A 56 -2.61 -8.77 6.82
C LEU A 56 -3.60 -9.04 7.95
N ASP A 57 -3.14 -8.96 9.20
CA ASP A 57 -3.99 -9.18 10.38
C ASP A 57 -5.18 -8.21 10.38
N ALA A 58 -4.93 -6.92 10.11
CA ALA A 58 -5.97 -5.89 10.09
C ALA A 58 -6.98 -6.08 8.94
N VAL A 59 -6.56 -6.60 7.80
CA VAL A 59 -7.48 -6.89 6.67
C VAL A 59 -8.28 -8.15 6.96
N SER A 60 -7.63 -9.20 7.45
CA SER A 60 -8.30 -10.47 7.79
C SER A 60 -9.25 -10.37 8.98
N SER A 61 -9.00 -9.46 9.94
CA SER A 61 -9.93 -9.23 11.05
C SER A 61 -11.28 -8.63 10.61
N GLU A 62 -11.33 -8.04 9.42
CA GLU A 62 -12.56 -7.51 8.81
C GLU A 62 -13.17 -8.52 7.80
N GLU A 63 -12.75 -9.78 7.84
CA GLU A 63 -13.19 -10.86 6.94
C GLU A 63 -12.87 -10.61 5.46
N GLU A 64 -11.90 -9.74 5.18
CA GLU A 64 -11.44 -9.42 3.83
C GLU A 64 -10.09 -10.12 3.54
N GLU A 65 -9.78 -10.33 2.26
CA GLU A 65 -8.51 -10.90 1.82
C GLU A 65 -7.79 -9.95 0.87
N LEU A 66 -6.50 -9.69 1.09
CA LEU A 66 -5.70 -8.85 0.22
C LEU A 66 -5.04 -9.69 -0.90
N GLY A 67 -5.21 -9.30 -2.16
CA GLY A 67 -4.61 -9.99 -3.31
C GLY A 67 -3.42 -9.27 -3.92
N LEU A 68 -3.46 -7.93 -3.95
CA LEU A 68 -2.44 -7.08 -4.57
C LEU A 68 -2.14 -5.86 -3.70
N ILE A 69 -0.87 -5.49 -3.59
CA ILE A 69 -0.41 -4.20 -3.08
C ILE A 69 0.10 -3.35 -4.25
N ILE A 70 -0.44 -2.14 -4.39
CA ILE A 70 0.10 -1.09 -5.25
C ILE A 70 0.83 -0.07 -4.35
N ASP A 71 2.16 -0.07 -4.44
CA ASP A 71 3.04 0.84 -3.71
C ASP A 71 3.33 2.10 -4.53
N LEU A 72 2.78 3.23 -4.09
CA LEU A 72 2.91 4.54 -4.73
C LEU A 72 4.05 5.39 -4.17
N THR A 73 4.87 4.85 -3.26
CA THR A 73 5.95 5.62 -2.64
C THR A 73 7.08 5.87 -3.63
N PHE A 74 7.64 7.08 -3.63
CA PHE A 74 8.77 7.46 -4.49
C PHE A 74 10.12 7.05 -3.85
N THR A 75 10.18 5.86 -3.25
CA THR A 75 11.35 5.33 -2.53
C THR A 75 11.15 3.84 -2.30
N THR A 76 12.23 3.10 -2.07
CA THR A 76 12.23 1.66 -1.76
C THR A 76 12.70 1.37 -0.32
N ARG A 77 12.80 2.40 0.52
CA ARG A 77 13.44 2.27 1.84
C ARG A 77 12.55 1.65 2.93
N TYR A 78 11.23 1.71 2.75
CA TYR A 78 10.27 1.39 3.81
C TYR A 78 10.12 -0.10 4.04
N TYR A 79 10.05 -0.87 2.95
CA TYR A 79 10.10 -2.32 2.95
C TYR A 79 10.57 -2.80 1.58
N ARG A 80 10.95 -4.07 1.50
CA ARG A 80 11.26 -4.76 0.25
C ARG A 80 10.43 -6.04 0.14
N LEU A 81 10.50 -6.73 -0.99
CA LEU A 81 9.77 -8.00 -1.18
C LEU A 81 10.15 -9.05 -0.13
N GLU A 82 11.36 -9.01 0.43
CA GLU A 82 11.81 -9.89 1.52
C GLU A 82 11.04 -9.66 2.83
N ASP A 83 10.40 -8.50 2.99
CA ASP A 83 9.54 -8.18 4.13
C ASP A 83 8.06 -8.54 3.88
N ILE A 84 7.66 -8.78 2.62
CA ILE A 84 6.27 -9.04 2.22
C ILE A 84 5.96 -10.54 2.22
N PRO A 85 4.85 -11.00 2.85
CA PRO A 85 4.41 -12.39 2.82
C PRO A 85 4.22 -12.95 1.40
N ARG A 86 4.58 -14.21 1.18
CA ARG A 86 4.44 -14.91 -0.13
C ARG A 86 3.01 -15.01 -0.67
N SER A 87 2.01 -14.83 0.18
CA SER A 87 0.59 -14.79 -0.20
C SER A 87 0.24 -13.54 -1.01
N LEU A 88 1.04 -12.47 -0.92
CA LEU A 88 0.75 -11.18 -1.54
C LEU A 88 1.55 -10.96 -2.82
N LEU A 89 0.90 -10.27 -3.76
CA LEU A 89 1.52 -9.68 -4.93
C LEU A 89 1.75 -8.18 -4.70
N CYS A 90 2.80 -7.62 -5.32
CA CYS A 90 3.19 -6.22 -5.19
C CYS A 90 3.54 -5.63 -6.55
N VAL A 91 2.96 -4.46 -6.84
CA VAL A 91 3.33 -3.61 -7.98
C VAL A 91 3.85 -2.28 -7.44
N LYS A 92 4.96 -1.81 -7.99
CA LYS A 92 5.62 -0.56 -7.58
C LYS A 92 5.42 0.51 -8.66
N ILE A 93 4.64 1.54 -8.35
CA ILE A 93 4.44 2.68 -9.25
C ILE A 93 5.07 3.91 -8.59
N PHE A 94 6.19 4.38 -9.13
CA PHE A 94 6.91 5.51 -8.54
C PHE A 94 6.15 6.84 -8.72
N THR A 95 5.30 7.20 -7.77
CA THR A 95 4.52 8.44 -7.82
C THR A 95 5.19 9.57 -7.04
N ARG A 96 5.67 10.59 -7.76
CA ARG A 96 6.21 11.82 -7.16
C ARG A 96 5.17 12.48 -6.26
N GLY A 97 5.63 13.06 -5.16
CA GLY A 97 4.77 13.85 -4.29
C GLY A 97 4.54 15.25 -4.86
N HIS A 98 3.52 15.93 -4.33
CA HIS A 98 3.25 17.36 -4.50
C HIS A 98 2.64 17.77 -5.83
N GLU A 99 3.06 17.16 -6.93
CA GLU A 99 2.47 17.36 -8.25
C GLU A 99 1.36 16.36 -8.51
N VAL A 100 0.41 16.74 -9.37
CA VAL A 100 -0.64 15.83 -9.85
C VAL A 100 0.07 14.69 -10.61
N PRO A 101 -0.21 13.40 -10.29
CA PRO A 101 0.35 12.28 -11.04
C PRO A 101 0.17 12.41 -12.54
N SER A 102 1.21 12.06 -13.31
CA SER A 102 1.20 12.17 -14.77
C SER A 102 0.19 11.20 -15.40
N ASP A 103 -0.20 11.46 -16.65
CA ASP A 103 -1.08 10.58 -17.42
C ASP A 103 -0.47 9.17 -17.53
N ASP A 104 0.86 9.03 -17.68
CA ASP A 104 1.55 7.73 -17.64
C ASP A 104 1.38 7.03 -16.28
N THR A 105 1.55 7.75 -15.17
CA THR A 105 1.39 7.17 -13.82
C THR A 105 -0.06 6.71 -13.60
N ILE A 106 -1.01 7.49 -14.08
CA ILE A 106 -2.44 7.17 -14.02
C ILE A 106 -2.73 5.93 -14.87
N LEU A 107 -2.16 5.84 -16.07
CA LEU A 107 -2.32 4.68 -16.95
C LEU A 107 -1.70 3.41 -16.34
N SER A 108 -0.49 3.47 -15.80
CA SER A 108 0.12 2.32 -15.10
C SER A 108 -0.73 1.85 -13.91
N PHE A 109 -1.34 2.78 -13.17
CA PHE A 109 -2.29 2.45 -12.10
C PHE A 109 -3.53 1.73 -12.65
N LYS A 110 -4.14 2.27 -13.72
CA LYS A 110 -5.30 1.65 -14.40
C LYS A 110 -4.96 0.25 -14.90
N ARG A 111 -3.79 0.05 -15.51
CA ARG A 111 -3.30 -1.26 -15.99
C ARG A 111 -3.17 -2.27 -14.85
N ALA A 112 -2.52 -1.89 -13.75
CA ALA A 112 -2.34 -2.76 -12.59
C ALA A 112 -3.70 -3.19 -11.99
N VAL A 113 -4.65 -2.26 -11.87
CA VAL A 113 -6.01 -2.56 -11.39
C VAL A 113 -6.74 -3.47 -12.38
N CYS A 114 -6.73 -3.13 -13.67
CA CYS A 114 -7.38 -3.88 -14.74
C CYS A 114 -6.90 -5.33 -14.81
N SER A 115 -5.58 -5.55 -14.85
CA SER A 115 -4.99 -6.90 -14.86
C SER A 115 -5.41 -7.71 -13.63
N PHE A 116 -5.32 -7.11 -12.43
CA PHE A 116 -5.72 -7.81 -11.21
C PHE A 116 -7.19 -8.22 -11.23
N LEU A 117 -8.10 -7.31 -11.60
CA LEU A 117 -9.53 -7.62 -11.65
C LEU A 117 -9.87 -8.68 -12.69
N ARG A 118 -9.21 -8.66 -13.84
CA ARG A 118 -9.35 -9.67 -14.90
C ARG A 118 -8.93 -11.06 -14.41
N GLU A 119 -7.78 -11.15 -13.74
CA GLU A 119 -7.21 -12.41 -13.25
C GLU A 119 -7.91 -12.94 -12.00
N ASN A 120 -8.57 -12.05 -11.24
CA ASN A 120 -9.24 -12.37 -9.98
C ASN A 120 -10.76 -12.21 -10.06
N LYS A 121 -11.36 -12.43 -11.23
CA LYS A 121 -12.82 -12.31 -11.45
C LYS A 121 -13.65 -13.28 -10.62
N GLU A 122 -13.08 -14.43 -10.23
CA GLU A 122 -13.76 -15.50 -9.49
C GLU A 122 -13.63 -15.35 -7.95
N ASN A 123 -13.01 -14.27 -7.47
CA ASN A 123 -12.86 -14.01 -6.04
C ASN A 123 -13.07 -12.52 -5.72
N ASP A 124 -13.17 -12.21 -4.43
CA ASP A 124 -13.39 -10.83 -3.96
C ASP A 124 -12.15 -10.21 -3.29
N LYS A 125 -10.95 -10.74 -3.58
CA LYS A 125 -9.70 -10.24 -2.98
C LYS A 125 -9.49 -8.75 -3.26
N LEU A 126 -9.01 -7.99 -2.29
CA LEU A 126 -8.84 -6.56 -2.39
C LEU A 126 -7.52 -6.15 -3.05
N ILE A 127 -7.55 -4.98 -3.68
CA ILE A 127 -6.41 -4.19 -4.12
C ILE A 127 -6.09 -3.19 -3.01
N GLY A 128 -4.97 -3.45 -2.35
CA GLY A 128 -4.38 -2.56 -1.38
C GLY A 128 -3.58 -1.45 -2.05
N VAL A 129 -3.88 -0.20 -1.76
CA VAL A 129 -3.14 0.93 -2.31
C VAL A 129 -2.56 1.76 -1.17
N HIS A 130 -1.26 2.02 -1.23
CA HIS A 130 -0.64 2.92 -0.26
C HIS A 130 0.34 3.89 -0.91
N CYS A 131 0.48 5.03 -0.25
CA CYS A 131 1.63 5.90 -0.42
C CYS A 131 2.35 5.96 0.93
N THR A 132 2.96 7.09 1.32
CA THR A 132 3.58 7.19 2.65
C THR A 132 2.52 7.19 3.75
N HIS A 133 1.48 8.02 3.61
CA HIS A 133 0.41 8.16 4.61
C HIS A 133 -0.89 7.44 4.21
N GLY A 134 -0.93 6.88 2.99
CA GLY A 134 -2.14 6.25 2.47
C GLY A 134 -3.27 7.24 2.18
N LEU A 135 -2.93 8.51 1.95
CA LEU A 135 -3.90 9.60 1.92
C LEU A 135 -3.91 10.31 0.57
N ASN A 136 -2.94 11.18 0.31
CA ASN A 136 -3.01 12.09 -0.83
C ASN A 136 -2.83 11.42 -2.20
N ARG A 137 -1.68 10.78 -2.46
CA ARG A 137 -1.44 10.07 -3.75
C ARG A 137 -2.35 8.87 -3.91
N THR A 138 -2.58 8.14 -2.82
CA THR A 138 -3.50 7.00 -2.75
C THR A 138 -4.91 7.42 -3.13
N GLY A 139 -5.45 8.43 -2.44
CA GLY A 139 -6.78 8.96 -2.71
C GLY A 139 -6.91 9.52 -4.10
N TYR A 140 -5.90 10.27 -4.57
CA TYR A 140 -5.92 10.77 -5.94
C TYR A 140 -6.03 9.66 -6.99
N LEU A 141 -5.17 8.63 -6.95
CA LEU A 141 -5.18 7.58 -7.97
C LEU A 141 -6.41 6.68 -7.88
N ILE A 142 -6.90 6.37 -6.67
CA ILE A 142 -8.17 5.66 -6.51
C ILE A 142 -9.32 6.49 -7.07
N CYS A 143 -9.49 7.74 -6.64
CA CYS A 143 -10.58 8.59 -7.12
C CYS A 143 -10.51 8.80 -8.64
N ARG A 144 -9.30 9.02 -9.17
CA ARG A 144 -9.09 9.17 -10.61
C ARG A 144 -9.49 7.92 -11.39
N TYR A 145 -9.21 6.73 -10.87
CA TYR A 145 -9.70 5.47 -11.46
C TYR A 145 -11.24 5.42 -11.45
N LEU A 146 -11.88 5.67 -10.31
CA LEU A 146 -13.34 5.64 -10.18
C LEU A 146 -14.02 6.65 -11.12
N ILE A 147 -13.43 7.83 -11.31
CA ILE A 147 -13.94 8.86 -12.23
C ILE A 147 -13.75 8.44 -13.69
N ASP A 148 -12.53 8.04 -14.06
CA ASP A 148 -12.20 7.81 -15.48
C ASP A 148 -12.76 6.48 -16.02
N VAL A 149 -12.79 5.45 -15.18
CA VAL A 149 -13.14 4.07 -15.57
C VAL A 149 -14.58 3.77 -15.18
N ASP A 150 -14.95 4.01 -13.93
CA ASP A 150 -16.29 3.69 -13.41
C ASP A 150 -17.31 4.80 -13.61
N ARG A 151 -16.87 5.96 -14.13
CA ARG A 151 -17.70 7.15 -14.39
C ARG A 151 -18.40 7.68 -13.14
N MET A 152 -17.79 7.47 -11.97
CA MET A 152 -18.26 8.02 -10.70
C MET A 152 -18.11 9.55 -10.69
N ASP A 153 -19.07 10.23 -10.08
CA ASP A 153 -18.97 11.69 -9.87
C ASP A 153 -17.73 12.02 -9.02
N PRO A 154 -16.93 13.05 -9.38
CA PRO A 154 -15.72 13.39 -8.63
C PRO A 154 -15.93 13.67 -7.14
N ARG A 155 -17.05 14.30 -6.76
CA ARG A 155 -17.36 14.60 -5.36
C ARG A 155 -17.68 13.31 -4.62
N GLU A 156 -18.46 12.44 -5.25
CA GLU A 156 -18.79 11.11 -4.69
C GLU A 156 -17.53 10.26 -4.50
N ALA A 157 -16.63 10.21 -5.49
CA ALA A 157 -15.38 9.46 -5.39
C ALA A 157 -14.50 9.94 -4.23
N VAL A 158 -14.34 11.26 -4.07
CA VAL A 158 -13.58 11.86 -2.96
C VAL A 158 -14.25 11.57 -1.61
N GLN A 159 -15.57 11.67 -1.54
CA GLN A 159 -16.32 11.37 -0.31
C GLN A 159 -16.21 9.90 0.09
N LEU A 160 -16.36 8.98 -0.87
CA LEU A 160 -16.19 7.54 -0.67
C LEU A 160 -14.79 7.22 -0.16
N PHE A 161 -13.76 7.79 -0.78
CA PHE A 161 -12.39 7.60 -0.33
C PHE A 161 -12.16 8.15 1.08
N ASN A 162 -12.54 9.41 1.34
CA ASN A 162 -12.29 10.07 2.63
C ASN A 162 -12.99 9.32 3.78
N SER A 163 -14.25 8.94 3.59
CA SER A 163 -15.03 8.21 4.59
C SER A 163 -14.47 6.81 4.85
N SER A 164 -14.05 6.09 3.79
CA SER A 164 -13.47 4.75 3.94
C SER A 164 -12.06 4.81 4.53
N ARG A 165 -11.24 5.80 4.16
CA ARG A 165 -9.87 5.97 4.68
C ARG A 165 -9.85 6.45 6.14
N GLY A 166 -10.88 7.19 6.56
CA GLY A 166 -10.96 7.84 7.87
C GLY A 166 -10.16 9.14 7.98
N HIS A 167 -9.59 9.61 6.85
CA HIS A 167 -8.80 10.85 6.76
C HIS A 167 -9.11 11.51 5.41
N ALA A 168 -9.20 12.83 5.38
CA ALA A 168 -9.51 13.57 4.15
C ALA A 168 -8.26 13.86 3.31
N ILE A 169 -8.37 13.77 1.98
CA ILE A 169 -7.31 14.24 1.06
C ILE A 169 -7.01 15.73 1.37
N GLU A 170 -5.75 16.02 1.65
CA GLU A 170 -5.29 17.35 2.09
C GLU A 170 -4.84 18.23 0.91
N ARG A 171 -4.38 17.61 -0.18
CA ARG A 171 -3.77 18.33 -1.32
C ARG A 171 -4.81 19.02 -2.18
N GLN A 172 -4.86 20.34 -2.07
CA GLN A 172 -5.80 21.17 -2.83
C GLN A 172 -5.63 21.05 -4.34
N ASN A 173 -4.41 20.93 -4.85
CA ASN A 173 -4.18 20.71 -6.27
C ASN A 173 -4.70 19.36 -6.76
N TYR A 174 -4.74 18.33 -5.89
CA TYR A 174 -5.30 17.02 -6.23
C TYR A 174 -6.82 17.11 -6.28
N LEU A 175 -7.43 17.71 -5.25
CA LEU A 175 -8.88 17.93 -5.20
C LEU A 175 -9.36 18.76 -6.39
N HIS A 176 -8.63 19.83 -6.74
CA HIS A 176 -8.95 20.67 -7.88
C HIS A 176 -8.89 19.90 -9.21
N ASP A 177 -7.86 19.09 -9.44
CA ASP A 177 -7.76 18.26 -10.65
C ASP A 177 -8.84 17.17 -10.69
N LEU A 178 -9.17 16.53 -9.56
CA LEU A 178 -10.26 15.56 -9.51
C LEU A 178 -11.60 16.20 -9.89
N GLN A 179 -11.90 17.38 -9.34
CA GLN A 179 -13.17 18.07 -9.53
C GLN A 179 -13.32 18.73 -10.91
N HIS A 180 -12.24 19.30 -11.46
CA HIS A 180 -12.30 20.15 -12.66
C HIS A 180 -11.37 19.69 -13.80
N GLY A 181 -10.51 18.71 -13.55
CA GLY A 181 -9.59 18.19 -14.56
C GLY A 181 -10.33 17.33 -15.59
N ARG A 182 -9.81 17.33 -16.83
CA ARG A 182 -10.32 16.47 -17.90
C ARG A 182 -10.23 14.99 -17.52
N MET A 183 -11.11 14.16 -18.08
CA MET A 183 -10.97 12.72 -17.99
C MET A 183 -9.65 12.29 -18.62
N ARG A 184 -8.93 11.35 -17.99
CA ARG A 184 -7.73 10.79 -18.61
C ARG A 184 -8.09 9.60 -19.48
N SER A 185 -7.33 9.40 -20.55
CA SER A 185 -7.57 8.30 -21.49
C SER A 185 -7.56 6.96 -20.76
N ASN A 186 -8.39 6.04 -21.25
CA ASN A 186 -8.40 4.63 -20.88
C ASN A 186 -7.72 3.77 -21.97
N GLU A 187 -7.25 4.39 -23.05
CA GLU A 187 -6.51 3.71 -24.10
C GLU A 187 -5.26 3.04 -23.54
N GLY A 188 -5.05 1.77 -23.91
CA GLY A 188 -3.94 0.95 -23.42
C GLY A 188 -4.10 0.42 -21.99
N MET A 189 -5.23 0.65 -21.29
CA MET A 189 -5.39 0.19 -19.90
C MET A 189 -5.47 -1.34 -19.75
N GLU A 190 -5.76 -2.07 -20.83
CA GLU A 190 -5.85 -3.53 -20.84
C GLU A 190 -4.49 -4.21 -21.08
N GLU A 191 -3.50 -3.43 -21.53
CA GLU A 191 -2.14 -3.88 -21.78
C GLU A 191 -1.43 -4.20 -20.47
N VAL A 192 -0.62 -5.25 -20.50
CA VAL A 192 0.23 -5.64 -19.38
C VAL A 192 1.54 -4.88 -19.48
N GLU A 193 1.76 -3.95 -18.56
CA GLU A 193 3.01 -3.17 -18.48
C GLU A 193 4.02 -3.83 -17.52
N GLN A 194 3.54 -4.27 -16.36
CA GLN A 194 4.38 -4.85 -15.31
C GLN A 194 3.65 -6.01 -14.62
N GLU A 195 4.29 -7.16 -14.59
CA GLU A 195 3.84 -8.31 -13.81
C GLU A 195 4.00 -8.04 -12.30
N PRO A 196 2.96 -8.27 -11.49
CA PRO A 196 3.07 -8.18 -10.03
C PRO A 196 4.13 -9.11 -9.46
N MET A 197 4.99 -8.58 -8.59
CA MET A 197 6.03 -9.37 -7.93
C MET A 197 5.50 -10.02 -6.66
N ARG A 198 5.78 -11.32 -6.48
CA ARG A 198 5.39 -12.05 -5.27
C ARG A 198 6.28 -11.66 -4.08
N GLY A 199 5.66 -11.50 -2.91
CA GLY A 199 6.38 -11.38 -1.64
C GLY A 199 7.29 -12.58 -1.39
N GLN A 200 8.36 -12.39 -0.60
CA GLN A 200 9.39 -13.40 -0.38
C GLN A 200 9.48 -13.83 1.09
N ALA A 201 8.83 -13.12 2.02
CA ALA A 201 8.83 -13.45 3.43
C ALA A 201 8.09 -14.77 3.69
N VAL A 202 8.79 -15.73 4.31
CA VAL A 202 8.24 -17.03 4.68
C VAL A 202 7.59 -16.98 6.05
N HIS A 203 8.18 -16.22 6.97
CA HIS A 203 7.77 -16.16 8.36
C HIS A 203 7.61 -14.72 8.82
N ARG A 204 6.65 -14.52 9.73
CA ARG A 204 6.53 -13.28 10.48
C ARG A 204 7.82 -13.06 11.28
N PRO A 205 8.46 -11.88 11.19
CA PRO A 205 9.59 -11.56 12.02
C PRO A 205 9.20 -11.73 13.48
N LEU A 206 9.97 -12.54 14.22
CA LEU A 206 9.82 -12.61 15.66
C LEU A 206 10.18 -11.23 16.21
N SER A 207 9.17 -10.53 16.73
CA SER A 207 9.38 -9.47 17.70
C SER A 207 10.21 -10.10 18.81
N SER A 208 11.44 -9.61 19.02
CA SER A 208 12.26 -10.02 20.16
C SER A 208 11.46 -9.68 21.42
N LEU A 209 10.70 -10.65 21.92
CA LEU A 209 10.18 -10.63 23.27
C LEU A 209 11.43 -10.62 24.15
N PRO A 210 11.69 -9.57 24.95
CA PRO A 210 12.40 -9.83 26.19
C PRO A 210 11.50 -10.83 26.92
N SER A 211 11.99 -12.05 27.13
CA SER A 211 11.36 -12.93 28.08
C SER A 211 11.53 -12.25 29.43
N ASP A 212 10.50 -11.57 29.93
CA ASP A 212 10.42 -11.06 31.30
C ASP A 212 10.28 -12.23 32.31
N ASP A 213 10.97 -13.35 32.08
CA ASP A 213 10.75 -14.59 32.85
C ASP A 213 12.03 -15.42 33.12
N CYS A 214 13.18 -14.77 33.32
CA CYS A 214 14.39 -15.47 33.79
C CYS A 214 15.26 -14.73 34.82
N ASP A 215 14.87 -13.55 35.31
CA ASP A 215 15.65 -12.85 36.35
C ASP A 215 15.14 -13.07 37.80
N GLN A 216 14.09 -13.86 38.00
CA GLN A 216 13.60 -14.21 39.35
C GLN A 216 14.08 -15.56 39.90
N LYS A 217 14.79 -16.38 39.10
CA LYS A 217 15.38 -17.65 39.59
C LYS A 217 16.86 -17.56 39.99
N ARG A 218 17.54 -16.42 39.77
CA ARG A 218 18.95 -16.25 40.17
C ARG A 218 19.15 -15.66 41.58
N HIS A 219 18.09 -15.18 42.24
CA HIS A 219 18.17 -14.65 43.61
C HIS A 219 17.79 -15.65 44.72
N ALA A 220 17.35 -16.87 44.39
CA ALA A 220 16.97 -17.87 45.39
C ALA A 220 18.07 -18.88 45.77
N HIS A 221 19.24 -18.87 45.10
CA HIS A 221 20.32 -19.85 45.34
C HIS A 221 21.59 -19.28 46.02
N ALA A 222 21.57 -18.00 46.45
CA ALA A 222 22.72 -17.35 47.09
C ALA A 222 22.67 -17.35 48.64
N GLN A 223 21.79 -18.15 49.25
CA GLN A 223 21.69 -18.28 50.71
C GLN A 223 21.65 -19.74 51.17
N ASN A 224 22.61 -20.57 50.77
CA ASN A 224 22.96 -21.74 51.59
C ASN A 224 24.30 -22.34 51.18
N SER A 225 25.40 -21.80 51.71
CA SER A 225 26.66 -22.54 51.97
C SER A 225 27.73 -21.58 52.45
N ARG A 226 27.74 -21.33 53.76
CA ARG A 226 28.94 -20.85 54.46
C ARG A 226 29.03 -21.57 55.80
N TYR A 227 29.47 -22.82 55.80
CA TYR A 227 30.27 -23.37 56.90
C TYR A 227 31.18 -24.48 56.36
N HIS A 228 32.41 -24.50 56.90
CA HIS A 228 33.48 -25.50 56.76
C HIS A 228 34.64 -25.21 55.78
N ARG A 229 35.71 -24.67 56.39
CA ARG A 229 37.14 -24.76 56.03
C ARG A 229 37.66 -26.17 56.42
N PRO A 230 38.74 -26.70 55.82
CA PRO A 230 40.13 -26.54 56.34
C PRO A 230 41.21 -26.43 55.22
N THR A 231 42.10 -25.42 55.21
CA THR A 231 43.52 -25.41 55.64
C THR A 231 44.50 -26.47 55.12
N ARG A 232 45.44 -26.04 54.24
CA ARG A 232 46.90 -26.35 54.16
C ARG A 232 47.40 -25.75 52.83
N GLY A 233 48.54 -25.08 52.65
CA GLY A 233 49.70 -24.70 53.47
C GLY A 233 50.85 -24.31 52.50
N GLY A 234 51.62 -23.26 52.82
CA GLY A 234 52.93 -22.91 52.21
C GLY A 234 52.89 -22.00 50.97
N ASN A 235 53.24 -20.69 51.02
CA ASN A 235 54.59 -20.06 50.98
C ASN A 235 55.41 -20.50 49.74
N VAL A 236 56.01 -19.65 48.87
CA VAL A 236 56.89 -18.48 49.06
C VAL A 236 57.01 -17.64 47.74
N HIS A 237 57.19 -16.32 47.90
CA HIS A 237 57.93 -15.27 47.11
C HIS A 237 58.82 -15.70 45.90
N ARG A 238 59.22 -14.90 44.89
CA ARG A 238 59.30 -13.44 44.62
C ARG A 238 59.76 -13.22 43.14
N HIS A 239 59.49 -12.02 42.61
CA HIS A 239 60.11 -11.19 41.53
C HIS A 239 61.07 -11.76 40.46
N HIS A 240 60.94 -11.31 39.20
CA HIS A 240 61.91 -10.46 38.46
C HIS A 240 61.47 -10.16 37.00
N ARG A 241 61.90 -9.01 36.48
CA ARG A 241 61.73 -8.43 35.12
C ARG A 241 63.11 -7.83 34.71
N PRO A 242 63.33 -7.31 33.47
CA PRO A 242 63.54 -7.88 32.11
C PRO A 242 65.05 -7.81 31.68
N PRO A 243 65.45 -7.87 30.37
CA PRO A 243 65.41 -6.68 29.44
C PRO A 243 65.15 -6.97 27.92
N GLN A 244 65.09 -5.87 27.15
CA GLN A 244 64.80 -5.63 25.71
C GLN A 244 66.00 -5.98 24.77
N HIS A 245 65.86 -6.33 23.48
CA HIS A 245 65.79 -5.52 22.22
C HIS A 245 65.95 -6.54 21.03
N ASP A 246 65.36 -6.48 19.82
CA ASP A 246 65.53 -5.52 18.72
C ASP A 246 64.51 -5.67 17.56
N PHE A 247 64.48 -4.66 16.69
CA PHE A 247 63.50 -4.21 15.69
C PHE A 247 63.52 -4.91 14.31
N LEU A 248 62.40 -4.80 13.55
CA LEU A 248 62.23 -4.34 12.13
C LEU A 248 60.79 -4.70 11.57
N PRO A 249 60.28 -4.10 10.45
CA PRO A 249 59.34 -2.95 10.40
C PRO A 249 57.93 -3.26 9.77
N PRO A 250 56.99 -2.29 9.67
CA PRO A 250 55.64 -2.51 9.14
C PRO A 250 55.47 -2.11 7.65
N PRO A 251 54.47 -2.66 6.92
CA PRO A 251 54.11 -2.19 5.57
C PRO A 251 53.12 -0.99 5.57
N PRO A 252 53.14 -0.13 4.51
CA PRO A 252 52.40 1.14 4.45
C PRO A 252 51.00 1.07 3.77
N PRO A 253 50.19 2.16 3.83
CA PRO A 253 48.78 2.19 3.42
C PRO A 253 48.54 2.83 2.05
N SER A 254 47.42 2.51 1.38
CA SER A 254 46.78 3.36 0.36
C SER A 254 45.42 2.78 -0.03
N LEU A 255 44.38 3.48 -0.50
CA LEU A 255 43.95 4.88 -0.54
C LEU A 255 42.47 4.79 -0.99
N ASN A 256 41.56 5.45 -0.29
CA ASN A 256 40.24 5.81 -0.83
C ASN A 256 40.47 6.95 -1.85
N PRO A 257 39.66 7.11 -2.93
CA PRO A 257 38.62 8.14 -2.80
C PRO A 257 37.38 7.97 -3.71
N TYR A 258 36.22 8.34 -3.16
CA TYR A 258 35.15 8.95 -3.94
C TYR A 258 35.60 10.33 -4.45
N ARG A 259 35.39 10.64 -5.74
CA ARG A 259 35.27 12.03 -6.20
C ARG A 259 34.23 12.17 -7.31
N TRP A 260 33.31 13.09 -7.07
CA TRP A 260 32.25 13.57 -7.96
C TRP A 260 32.79 14.38 -9.12
N THR A 261 32.20 14.22 -10.32
CA THR A 261 32.00 15.30 -11.32
C THR A 261 31.00 14.90 -12.43
N ARG A 262 30.14 15.85 -12.82
CA ARG A 262 29.40 16.01 -14.10
C ARG A 262 29.43 17.54 -14.39
N PRO A 263 29.14 18.08 -15.59
CA PRO A 263 28.83 17.48 -16.91
C PRO A 263 29.54 18.15 -18.11
N GLN A 264 29.49 17.54 -19.31
CA GLN A 264 29.19 18.29 -20.55
C GLN A 264 28.83 17.38 -21.73
N ALA A 265 28.05 17.96 -22.64
CA ALA A 265 27.40 17.37 -23.80
C ALA A 265 28.38 17.24 -24.99
N ASP A 266 28.12 16.26 -25.87
CA ASP A 266 28.13 16.56 -27.30
C ASP A 266 27.37 15.50 -28.12
N ASN A 267 26.67 16.02 -29.12
CA ASN A 267 25.92 15.30 -30.13
C ASN A 267 26.85 14.45 -30.99
N GLN A 268 26.39 13.27 -31.44
CA GLN A 268 26.33 12.95 -32.88
C GLN A 268 25.77 11.54 -33.15
N TRP A 269 24.76 11.55 -34.02
CA TRP A 269 24.13 10.43 -34.67
C TRP A 269 25.12 9.56 -35.44
N ARG A 270 24.99 8.23 -35.37
CA ARG A 270 25.48 7.32 -36.41
C ARG A 270 24.36 6.40 -36.89
N ARG A 271 24.03 6.56 -38.18
CA ARG A 271 23.32 5.58 -39.02
C ARG A 271 24.25 4.42 -39.42
N PRO A 272 23.73 3.23 -39.70
CA PRO A 272 24.36 2.25 -40.59
C PRO A 272 24.01 2.52 -42.08
N PRO A 273 24.80 2.01 -43.04
CA PRO A 273 24.80 2.47 -44.42
C PRO A 273 23.77 1.80 -45.34
N HIS A 274 23.54 2.54 -46.42
CA HIS A 274 22.73 2.31 -47.61
C HIS A 274 23.22 1.12 -48.46
N LEU A 275 22.28 0.40 -49.09
CA LEU A 275 22.49 -0.30 -50.36
C LEU A 275 21.29 0.04 -51.28
N GLU A 276 21.54 0.93 -52.24
CA GLU A 276 20.84 1.05 -53.52
C GLU A 276 21.11 -0.22 -54.36
N ASP A 277 20.33 -0.65 -55.35
CA ASP A 277 19.72 0.17 -56.39
C ASP A 277 18.58 -0.56 -57.15
N SER A 278 17.47 0.17 -57.33
CA SER A 278 16.68 0.40 -58.55
C SER A 278 16.18 -0.71 -59.52
N ARG A 279 14.84 -0.65 -59.65
CA ARG A 279 14.01 -0.53 -60.88
C ARG A 279 13.68 -1.80 -61.69
N VAL A 280 12.37 -2.04 -61.90
CA VAL A 280 11.66 -1.93 -63.21
C VAL A 280 10.16 -2.29 -63.04
N GLY A 281 9.28 -1.43 -63.57
CA GLY A 281 8.06 -1.75 -64.34
C GLY A 281 6.95 -2.65 -63.76
N ASN A 282 5.78 -2.05 -63.51
CA ASN A 282 4.46 -2.71 -63.55
C ASN A 282 4.11 -3.02 -65.04
N PRO A 283 3.31 -4.03 -65.45
CA PRO A 283 1.90 -4.17 -65.04
C PRO A 283 1.25 -5.59 -65.01
N GLN A 284 0.19 -5.72 -64.20
CA GLN A 284 -1.09 -6.41 -64.49
C GLN A 284 -1.14 -7.96 -64.61
N TRP A 285 -1.64 -8.64 -63.57
CA TRP A 285 -2.28 -9.98 -63.66
C TRP A 285 -3.46 -10.13 -62.69
N ARG A 286 -4.50 -10.85 -63.15
CA ARG A 286 -5.85 -11.02 -62.56
C ARG A 286 -5.85 -11.95 -61.32
N PRO A 287 -6.83 -11.86 -60.40
CA PRO A 287 -6.92 -12.77 -59.27
C PRO A 287 -7.51 -14.12 -59.69
N GLY A 288 -6.74 -15.18 -59.49
CA GLY A 288 -7.23 -16.57 -59.44
C GLY A 288 -7.78 -16.88 -58.05
N ALA A 289 -8.88 -17.62 -58.01
CA ALA A 289 -9.60 -18.03 -56.82
C ALA A 289 -8.76 -18.89 -55.87
N ALA A 290 -8.76 -18.56 -54.57
CA ALA A 290 -8.48 -19.50 -53.50
C ALA A 290 -9.10 -19.01 -52.18
N THR A 291 -10.09 -19.79 -51.72
CA THR A 291 -10.50 -20.07 -50.33
C THR A 291 -10.62 -18.92 -49.33
N LEU A 292 -11.89 -18.67 -48.99
CA LEU A 292 -12.41 -17.83 -47.92
C LEU A 292 -11.97 -18.36 -46.54
N ASP A 293 -10.80 -17.94 -46.04
CA ASP A 293 -10.47 -18.08 -44.61
C ASP A 293 -10.92 -16.84 -43.86
N THR A 294 -11.87 -17.08 -42.96
CA THR A 294 -12.53 -16.08 -42.14
C THR A 294 -11.52 -15.54 -41.13
N TRP A 295 -11.05 -14.30 -41.33
CA TRP A 295 -10.36 -13.54 -40.31
C TRP A 295 -11.32 -13.34 -39.12
N ARG A 296 -11.30 -14.26 -38.15
CA ARG A 296 -11.91 -14.02 -36.84
C ARG A 296 -11.10 -12.93 -36.18
N ALA A 297 -11.75 -11.79 -35.96
CA ALA A 297 -11.27 -10.80 -35.01
C ALA A 297 -10.98 -11.49 -33.66
N PRO A 298 -9.92 -11.07 -32.93
CA PRO A 298 -9.71 -11.55 -31.58
C PRO A 298 -10.98 -11.31 -30.74
N PRO A 299 -11.33 -12.21 -29.81
CA PRO A 299 -12.49 -12.01 -28.96
C PRO A 299 -12.39 -10.66 -28.25
N PRO A 300 -13.51 -9.96 -28.04
CA PRO A 300 -13.50 -8.72 -27.28
C PRO A 300 -12.87 -8.99 -25.90
N PRO A 301 -12.09 -8.03 -25.37
CA PRO A 301 -11.53 -8.16 -24.04
C PRO A 301 -12.64 -8.44 -23.03
N PRO A 302 -12.36 -9.22 -21.97
CA PRO A 302 -13.35 -9.53 -20.96
C PRO A 302 -13.87 -8.23 -20.33
N ILE A 303 -15.19 -8.11 -20.22
CA ILE A 303 -15.86 -6.99 -19.55
C ILE A 303 -15.38 -6.99 -18.09
N LEU A 304 -14.57 -6.01 -17.72
CA LEU A 304 -14.14 -5.82 -16.34
C LEU A 304 -15.34 -5.43 -15.48
N PRO A 305 -15.36 -5.80 -14.18
CA PRO A 305 -16.40 -5.32 -13.29
C PRO A 305 -16.34 -3.79 -13.24
N HIS A 306 -17.33 -3.15 -13.86
CA HIS A 306 -17.58 -1.73 -13.68
C HIS A 306 -18.19 -1.54 -12.30
N TYR A 307 -17.51 -0.79 -11.44
CA TYR A 307 -18.02 -0.43 -10.13
C TYR A 307 -19.10 0.65 -10.30
N SER A 308 -20.30 0.24 -10.71
CA SER A 308 -21.42 1.16 -10.91
C SER A 308 -21.96 1.67 -9.57
N PRO A 309 -22.40 2.93 -9.47
CA PRO A 309 -23.12 3.44 -8.29
C PRO A 309 -24.39 2.64 -7.96
N ARG A 310 -24.96 1.92 -8.94
CA ARG A 310 -26.20 1.13 -8.79
C ARG A 310 -26.04 -0.22 -8.10
N TRP A 311 -24.83 -0.67 -7.80
CA TRP A 311 -24.61 -1.93 -7.06
C TRP A 311 -25.22 -1.92 -5.63
N THR A 312 -25.70 -0.77 -5.16
CA THR A 312 -26.33 -0.62 -3.84
C THR A 312 -27.86 -0.78 -3.82
N ALA A 313 -28.52 -1.03 -4.95
CA ALA A 313 -29.99 -1.03 -5.01
C ALA A 313 -30.67 -2.40 -5.17
N GLU A 314 -29.96 -3.47 -5.53
CA GLU A 314 -30.58 -4.79 -5.75
C GLU A 314 -29.72 -5.89 -5.14
N GLY A 315 -30.04 -6.26 -3.89
CA GLY A 315 -29.26 -7.27 -3.18
C GLY A 315 -29.64 -7.50 -1.72
N CYS A 316 -30.92 -7.43 -1.39
CA CYS A 316 -31.52 -8.06 -0.20
C CYS A 316 -33.02 -8.22 -0.49
N GLY A 317 -33.38 -9.33 -1.14
CA GLY A 317 -34.75 -9.76 -1.23
C GLY A 317 -35.26 -10.10 0.16
N VAL A 318 -36.00 -9.18 0.76
CA VAL A 318 -36.93 -9.48 1.85
C VAL A 318 -38.30 -9.64 1.19
N PRO A 319 -38.99 -10.78 1.31
CA PRO A 319 -40.35 -10.89 0.81
C PRO A 319 -41.24 -9.91 1.59
N GLU A 320 -41.89 -8.98 0.89
CA GLU A 320 -43.02 -8.23 1.43
C GLU A 320 -44.17 -9.21 1.65
N GLU A 321 -44.27 -9.77 2.86
CA GLU A 321 -45.49 -10.42 3.33
C GLU A 321 -46.46 -9.37 3.88
N GLU A 322 -47.53 -9.23 3.10
CA GLU A 322 -48.81 -8.61 3.39
C GLU A 322 -49.35 -9.00 4.77
N TRP A 323 -49.27 -8.09 5.75
CA TRP A 323 -50.13 -8.14 6.94
C TRP A 323 -51.05 -6.94 7.02
N ALA A 324 -52.32 -7.23 6.72
CA ALA A 324 -53.46 -6.36 6.90
C ALA A 324 -53.52 -5.82 8.35
N ARG A 325 -53.67 -4.50 8.47
CA ARG A 325 -53.95 -3.82 9.75
C ARG A 325 -55.33 -4.23 10.29
N PRO A 326 -55.46 -4.63 11.57
CA PRO A 326 -56.77 -4.74 12.19
C PRO A 326 -57.29 -3.34 12.58
N LYS A 327 -58.50 -3.02 12.11
CA LYS A 327 -59.30 -1.88 12.57
C LYS A 327 -59.68 -2.09 14.04
N MET A 328 -59.19 -1.25 14.94
CA MET A 328 -59.71 -1.16 16.30
C MET A 328 -60.75 -0.03 16.38
N ARG A 329 -61.99 -0.43 16.70
CA ARG A 329 -63.12 0.43 17.03
C ARG A 329 -62.86 1.11 18.38
N HIS A 330 -62.88 2.43 18.42
CA HIS A 330 -63.13 3.15 19.67
C HIS A 330 -64.61 3.53 19.75
N ARG A 331 -65.24 3.06 20.84
CA ARG A 331 -66.63 3.35 21.22
C ARG A 331 -66.59 4.50 22.21
N ASP A 332 -67.43 5.50 21.97
CA ASP A 332 -67.67 6.67 22.82
C ASP A 332 -67.95 6.32 24.28
N SER A 333 -67.53 7.21 25.20
CA SER A 333 -68.39 7.71 26.27
C SER A 333 -67.85 9.02 26.85
N ARG A 334 -68.78 9.98 26.93
CA ARG A 334 -68.67 11.39 27.34
C ARG A 334 -68.29 11.52 28.81
N HIS A 335 -67.66 12.63 29.21
CA HIS A 335 -68.19 13.52 30.25
C HIS A 335 -67.52 14.90 30.25
N THR A 336 -68.37 15.89 30.46
CA THR A 336 -68.21 17.35 30.48
C THR A 336 -67.44 17.87 31.69
N HIS A 337 -66.69 18.98 31.57
CA HIS A 337 -66.91 20.20 32.37
C HIS A 337 -66.02 21.40 31.96
N ARG A 338 -66.56 22.59 32.25
CA ARG A 338 -66.20 23.98 31.90
C ARG A 338 -64.95 24.57 32.60
N GLY A 339 -64.46 25.69 32.05
CA GLY A 339 -63.87 26.85 32.78
C GLY A 339 -62.53 27.29 32.18
N ARG A 340 -62.40 28.34 31.35
CA ARG A 340 -62.55 29.81 31.53
C ARG A 340 -61.39 30.50 32.31
N ALA A 341 -60.52 31.14 31.52
CA ALA A 341 -59.90 32.48 31.64
C ALA A 341 -58.87 32.86 32.74
N SER A 342 -57.98 33.77 32.29
CA SER A 342 -57.10 34.72 33.01
C SER A 342 -55.90 34.09 33.75
N GLY A 343 -54.66 34.60 33.71
CA GLY A 343 -54.19 35.97 33.49
C GLY A 343 -53.63 36.55 34.79
N TYR A 344 -52.36 37.01 34.74
CA TYR A 344 -51.56 37.81 35.69
C TYR A 344 -50.55 37.12 36.64
N ASP A 345 -49.30 37.55 36.43
CA ASP A 345 -48.23 38.01 37.35
C ASP A 345 -47.97 37.28 38.67
N TYR A 346 -46.71 36.84 38.85
CA TYR A 346 -45.73 37.45 39.75
C TYR A 346 -44.30 37.13 39.32
#